data_AF-A0A6I4UQP5-F1
#
_entry.id   AF-A0A6I4UQP5-F1
#
_cell.length_a   1.000
_cell.length_b   1.000
_cell.length_c   1.000
_cell.angle_alpha   90.00
_cell.angle_beta   90.00
_cell.angle_gamma   90.00
#
_symmetry.space_group_name_H-M   'P 1'
#
loop_
_entity.id
_entity.type
_entity.pdbx_description
1 polymer ?
#
loop_
_entity_poly.entity_id
_entity_poly.type
_entity_poly.pdbx_seq_one_letter_code
_entity_poly.pdbx_strand_id
1 'polypeptide(L)'
;MTELPRIDLIDYLRGLAALSVAWFHLTNGSEGWLADTGRYGFLGVEAFFVISGLVIPYSILRSFPEYSLRDYPTFILRRMTRLEPPYLVSLLLVLVLTLVAAQLPQFRGTTEGLLDPWRIAAHLFYLIPLTGYEWLQPVYWTLAYEFAFYISIGLLFPWIARKEQALGFLALAGACMVLVAFLDWPARVLLFVMGLQVYRHVIQGDPAWRKPLGARLLPGLNGSSGRFN
;
A
#
# COMPACT_ATOMS: atom_id res chain seq x y z
N MET A 1 -2.04 -20.02 20.22
CA MET A 1 -0.96 -19.30 19.49
C MET A 1 -1.20 -17.81 19.68
N THR A 2 -0.21 -17.06 20.19
CA THR A 2 -0.34 -15.62 20.43
C THR A 2 -0.45 -14.88 19.10
N GLU A 3 -1.53 -14.11 18.89
CA GLU A 3 -1.63 -13.23 17.72
C GLU A 3 -0.46 -12.24 17.68
N LEU A 4 0.09 -12.00 16.49
CA LEU A 4 1.11 -10.95 16.31
C LEU A 4 0.50 -9.59 16.68
N PRO A 5 1.20 -8.76 17.49
CA PRO A 5 0.66 -7.48 17.94
C PRO A 5 0.47 -6.51 16.77
N ARG A 6 -0.49 -5.59 16.86
CA ARG A 6 -0.56 -4.47 15.93
C ARG A 6 0.67 -3.57 16.15
N ILE A 7 1.21 -3.01 15.06
CA ILE A 7 2.34 -2.08 15.14
C ILE A 7 1.76 -0.67 15.01
N ASP A 8 1.31 -0.10 16.11
CA ASP A 8 0.58 1.19 16.13
C ASP A 8 1.41 2.34 15.55
N LEU A 9 2.74 2.29 15.71
CA LEU A 9 3.67 3.25 15.10
C LEU A 9 3.50 3.35 13.58
N ILE A 10 3.26 2.22 12.91
CA ILE A 10 3.08 2.23 11.45
C ILE A 10 1.80 2.99 11.08
N ASP A 11 0.73 2.85 11.86
CA ASP A 11 -0.51 3.57 11.60
C ASP A 11 -0.35 5.08 11.79
N TYR A 12 0.43 5.51 12.79
CA TYR A 12 0.79 6.92 12.95
C TYR A 12 1.64 7.44 11.79
N LEU A 13 2.61 6.66 11.30
CA LEU A 13 3.42 7.04 10.14
C LEU A 13 2.57 7.16 8.87
N ARG A 14 1.61 6.25 8.67
CA ARG A 14 0.63 6.34 7.58
C ARG A 14 -0.24 7.58 7.70
N GLY A 15 -0.69 7.91 8.91
CA GLY A 15 -1.46 9.12 9.19
C GLY A 15 -0.68 10.39 8.85
N LEU A 16 0.58 10.47 9.28
CA LEU A 16 1.46 11.60 8.98
C LEU A 16 1.72 11.72 7.46
N ALA A 17 1.97 10.60 6.78
CA ALA A 17 2.14 10.58 5.33
C ALA A 17 0.86 11.05 4.59
N ALA A 18 -0.31 10.61 5.03
CA ALA A 18 -1.59 11.07 4.44
C ALA A 18 -1.81 12.57 4.64
N LEU A 19 -1.54 13.10 5.84
CA LEU A 19 -1.64 14.53 6.13
C LEU A 19 -0.67 15.36 5.30
N SER A 20 0.55 14.88 5.12
CA SER A 20 1.56 15.48 4.25
C SER A 20 1.07 15.60 2.80
N VAL A 21 0.49 14.53 2.25
CA VAL A 21 -0.06 14.52 0.87
C VAL A 21 -1.28 15.43 0.76
N ALA A 22 -2.16 15.43 1.76
CA ALA A 22 -3.31 16.33 1.81
C ALA A 22 -2.86 17.80 1.82
N TRP A 23 -1.85 18.13 2.64
CA TRP A 23 -1.29 19.47 2.71
C TRP A 23 -0.65 19.92 1.40
N PHE A 24 0.05 19.01 0.70
CA PHE A 24 0.55 19.26 -0.65
C PHE A 24 -0.60 19.66 -1.59
N HIS A 25 -1.69 18.89 -1.65
CA HIS A 25 -2.81 19.21 -2.52
C HIS A 25 -3.52 20.52 -2.15
N LEU A 26 -3.62 20.87 -0.87
CA LEU A 26 -4.22 22.13 -0.41
C LEU A 26 -3.39 23.36 -0.78
N THR A 27 -2.06 23.22 -0.83
CA THR A 27 -1.13 24.33 -1.07
C THR A 27 -0.69 24.44 -2.53
N ASN A 28 -0.86 23.39 -3.34
CA ASN A 28 -0.41 23.33 -4.75
C ASN A 28 -1.06 24.39 -5.66
N GLY A 29 -2.20 24.98 -5.26
CA GLY A 29 -2.87 26.07 -5.97
C GLY A 29 -2.63 27.46 -5.37
N SER A 30 -1.79 27.57 -4.33
CA SER A 30 -1.46 28.83 -3.67
C SER A 30 -0.15 29.43 -4.19
N GLU A 31 0.08 30.71 -3.93
CA GLU A 31 1.32 31.41 -4.29
C GLU A 31 2.09 31.87 -3.04
N GLY A 32 3.40 32.10 -3.18
CA GLY A 32 4.26 32.61 -2.13
C GLY A 32 4.55 31.57 -1.02
N TRP A 33 4.75 32.06 0.20
CA TRP A 33 5.22 31.24 1.33
C TRP A 33 4.31 30.04 1.65
N LEU A 34 3.01 30.14 1.36
CA LEU A 34 2.05 29.06 1.62
C LEU A 34 2.32 27.85 0.73
N ALA A 35 2.68 28.07 -0.55
CA ALA A 35 3.05 27.01 -1.47
C ALA A 35 4.32 26.27 -1.01
N ASP A 36 5.30 27.01 -0.48
CA ASP A 36 6.55 26.46 0.01
C ASP A 36 6.33 25.50 1.19
N THR A 37 5.32 25.74 2.03
CA THR A 37 5.04 24.87 3.19
C THR A 37 4.61 23.45 2.80
N GLY A 38 3.96 23.27 1.65
CA GLY A 38 3.48 21.98 1.19
C GLY A 38 4.29 21.37 0.06
N ARG A 39 5.32 22.06 -0.44
CA ARG A 39 6.15 21.65 -1.59
C ARG A 39 6.65 20.21 -1.54
N TYR A 40 7.00 19.71 -0.35
CA TYR A 40 7.52 18.34 -0.17
C TYR A 40 6.46 17.34 0.29
N GLY A 41 5.20 17.75 0.38
CA GLY A 41 4.16 16.91 0.95
C GLY A 41 3.87 15.66 0.12
N PHE A 42 4.19 15.70 -1.19
CA PHE A 42 4.11 14.55 -2.09
C PHE A 42 4.95 13.35 -1.61
N LEU A 43 6.05 13.59 -0.88
CA LEU A 43 6.93 12.54 -0.30
C LEU A 43 6.20 11.55 0.62
N GLY A 44 5.00 11.90 1.08
CA GLY A 44 4.14 10.97 1.80
C GLY A 44 3.75 9.75 0.96
N VAL A 45 3.63 9.88 -0.37
CA VAL A 45 3.34 8.75 -1.28
C VAL A 45 4.51 7.76 -1.29
N GLU A 46 5.74 8.26 -1.34
CA GLU A 46 6.97 7.48 -1.27
C GLU A 46 7.07 6.74 0.07
N ALA A 47 6.69 7.41 1.18
CA ALA A 47 6.61 6.78 2.48
C ALA A 47 5.58 5.63 2.52
N PHE A 48 4.42 5.78 1.86
CA PHE A 48 3.45 4.69 1.73
C PHE A 48 4.04 3.46 1.02
N PHE A 49 4.88 3.62 0.00
CA PHE A 49 5.51 2.48 -0.66
C PHE A 49 6.48 1.73 0.26
N VAL A 50 7.31 2.46 1.02
CA VAL A 50 8.19 1.84 2.02
C VAL A 50 7.37 1.12 3.09
N ILE A 51 6.33 1.77 3.62
CA ILE A 51 5.47 1.18 4.65
C ILE A 51 4.76 -0.07 4.11
N SER A 52 4.27 -0.05 2.87
CA SER A 52 3.63 -1.20 2.24
C SER A 52 4.57 -2.40 2.12
N GLY A 53 5.85 -2.17 1.79
CA GLY A 53 6.88 -3.21 1.78
C GLY A 53 7.01 -3.96 3.10
N LEU A 54 6.81 -3.26 4.22
CA LEU A 54 6.84 -3.84 5.57
C LEU A 54 5.50 -4.48 5.95
N VAL A 55 4.39 -3.78 5.71
CA VAL A 55 3.06 -4.14 6.23
C VAL A 55 2.42 -5.30 5.48
N ILE A 56 2.56 -5.35 4.15
CA ILE A 56 1.94 -6.40 3.35
C ILE A 56 2.41 -7.80 3.81
N PRO A 57 3.70 -8.13 3.81
CA PRO A 57 4.16 -9.44 4.27
C PRO A 57 3.90 -9.66 5.77
N TYR A 58 3.99 -8.62 6.60
CA TYR A 58 3.62 -8.72 8.03
C TYR A 58 2.17 -9.15 8.23
N SER A 59 1.27 -8.58 7.45
CA SER A 59 -0.15 -8.83 7.55
C SER A 59 -0.55 -10.23 7.06
N ILE A 60 0.20 -10.79 6.10
CA ILE A 60 0.07 -12.20 5.69
C ILE A 60 0.47 -13.09 6.85
N LEU A 61 1.67 -12.88 7.43
CA LEU A 61 2.14 -13.68 8.57
C LEU A 61 1.17 -13.66 9.75
N ARG A 62 0.58 -12.49 10.03
CA ARG A 62 -0.42 -12.32 11.10
C ARG A 62 -1.73 -13.05 10.82
N SER A 63 -2.18 -13.01 9.57
CA SER A 63 -3.47 -13.57 9.17
C SER A 63 -3.41 -15.07 8.88
N PHE A 64 -2.24 -15.55 8.47
CA PHE A 64 -1.97 -16.89 7.97
C PHE A 64 -0.58 -17.33 8.47
N PRO A 65 -0.48 -17.90 9.69
CA PRO A 65 0.80 -18.33 10.26
C PRO A 65 1.54 -19.37 9.38
N GLU A 66 0.77 -20.23 8.72
CA GLU A 66 1.25 -21.26 7.78
C GLU A 66 0.74 -20.95 6.37
N TYR A 67 1.02 -19.73 5.88
CA TYR A 67 0.53 -19.28 4.58
C TYR A 67 0.93 -20.23 3.44
N SER A 68 -0.07 -20.65 2.66
CA SER A 68 0.08 -21.43 1.45
C SER A 68 -0.56 -20.70 0.26
N LEU A 69 -0.24 -21.11 -0.97
CA LEU A 69 -0.89 -20.55 -2.17
C LEU A 69 -2.41 -20.77 -2.21
N ARG A 70 -2.95 -21.69 -1.40
CA ARG A 70 -4.40 -21.89 -1.25
C ARG A 70 -5.07 -20.72 -0.51
N ASP A 71 -4.31 -20.00 0.31
CA ASP A 71 -4.79 -18.85 1.07
C ASP A 71 -4.74 -17.53 0.25
N TYR A 72 -4.10 -17.57 -0.93
CA TYR A 72 -3.93 -16.41 -1.79
C TYR A 72 -5.25 -15.73 -2.19
N PRO A 73 -6.29 -16.44 -2.67
CA PRO A 73 -7.56 -15.81 -3.02
C PRO A 73 -8.22 -15.12 -1.81
N THR A 74 -8.17 -15.76 -0.64
CA THR A 74 -8.72 -15.19 0.60
C THR A 74 -7.94 -13.94 1.03
N PHE A 75 -6.61 -13.95 0.88
CA PHE A 75 -5.78 -12.79 1.15
C PHE A 75 -6.14 -11.61 0.24
N ILE A 76 -6.22 -11.83 -1.08
CA ILE A 76 -6.56 -10.78 -2.04
C ILE A 76 -7.99 -10.26 -1.79
N LEU A 77 -8.96 -11.14 -1.55
CA LEU A 77 -10.34 -10.74 -1.29
C LEU A 77 -10.46 -9.83 -0.06
N ARG A 78 -9.74 -10.14 1.04
CA ARG A 78 -9.69 -9.28 2.24
C ARG A 78 -9.11 -7.88 1.95
N ARG A 79 -8.27 -7.74 0.93
CA ARG A 79 -7.72 -6.44 0.50
C ARG A 79 -8.68 -5.72 -0.42
N MET A 80 -9.28 -6.42 -1.38
CA MET A 80 -10.27 -5.85 -2.28
C MET A 80 -11.48 -5.29 -1.53
N THR A 81 -12.01 -5.99 -0.53
CA THR A 81 -13.14 -5.48 0.27
C THR A 81 -12.83 -4.21 1.06
N ARG A 82 -11.55 -3.89 1.26
CA ARG A 82 -11.11 -2.65 1.92
C ARG A 82 -10.76 -1.54 0.94
N LEU A 83 -10.20 -1.88 -0.22
CA LEU A 83 -9.67 -0.92 -1.20
C LEU A 83 -10.70 -0.56 -2.29
N GLU A 84 -11.49 -1.52 -2.75
CA GLU A 84 -12.48 -1.32 -3.82
C GLU A 84 -13.58 -0.34 -3.41
N PRO A 85 -14.24 -0.45 -2.24
CA PRO A 85 -15.33 0.46 -1.91
C PRO A 85 -14.95 1.95 -1.93
N PRO A 86 -13.86 2.40 -1.26
CA PRO A 86 -13.47 3.81 -1.33
C PRO A 86 -13.02 4.22 -2.74
N TYR A 87 -12.38 3.32 -3.49
CA TYR A 87 -11.97 3.59 -4.87
C TYR A 87 -13.18 3.82 -5.79
N LEU A 88 -14.17 2.91 -5.77
CA LEU A 88 -15.39 3.03 -6.57
C LEU A 88 -16.21 4.27 -6.21
N VAL A 89 -16.30 4.60 -4.92
CA VAL A 89 -16.95 5.85 -4.47
C VAL A 89 -16.20 7.07 -5.00
N SER A 90 -14.86 7.07 -4.93
CA SER A 90 -14.04 8.17 -5.46
C SER A 90 -14.15 8.29 -6.98
N LEU A 91 -14.20 7.17 -7.70
CA LEU A 91 -14.38 7.12 -9.14
C LEU A 91 -15.72 7.71 -9.55
N LEU A 92 -16.81 7.27 -8.89
CA LEU A 92 -18.14 7.83 -9.10
C LEU A 92 -18.18 9.33 -8.79
N LEU A 93 -17.55 9.75 -7.69
CA LEU A 93 -17.50 11.16 -7.30
C LEU A 93 -16.78 12.00 -8.36
N VAL A 94 -15.63 11.54 -8.85
CA VAL A 94 -14.87 12.23 -9.92
C VAL A 94 -15.71 12.33 -11.20
N LEU A 95 -16.39 11.25 -11.61
CA LEU A 95 -17.28 11.26 -12.78
C LEU A 95 -18.40 12.29 -12.61
N VAL A 96 -19.14 12.25 -11.49
CA VAL A 96 -20.26 13.15 -11.21
C VAL A 96 -19.78 14.61 -11.14
N LEU A 97 -18.70 14.88 -10.39
CA LEU A 97 -18.17 16.24 -10.27
C LEU A 97 -17.70 16.79 -11.62
N THR A 98 -17.08 15.96 -12.46
CA THR A 98 -16.64 16.39 -13.80
C THR A 98 -17.83 16.70 -14.70
N LEU A 99 -18.89 15.88 -14.68
CA LEU A 99 -20.10 16.11 -15.47
C LEU A 99 -20.86 17.37 -15.03
N VAL A 100 -20.96 17.60 -13.71
CA VAL A 100 -21.59 18.80 -13.14
C VAL A 100 -20.75 20.03 -13.45
N ALA A 101 -19.43 19.95 -13.27
CA ALA A 101 -18.52 21.06 -13.57
C ALA A 101 -18.56 21.42 -15.06
N ALA A 102 -18.72 20.44 -15.97
CA ALA A 102 -18.84 20.69 -17.40
C ALA A 102 -20.07 21.54 -17.81
N GLN A 103 -21.06 21.70 -16.92
CA GLN A 103 -22.17 22.62 -17.15
C GLN A 103 -21.84 24.08 -16.79
N LEU A 104 -20.71 24.33 -16.15
CA LEU A 104 -20.30 25.66 -15.71
C LEU A 104 -19.49 26.37 -16.83
N PRO A 105 -19.73 27.66 -17.08
CA PRO A 105 -19.01 28.43 -18.11
C PRO A 105 -17.48 28.46 -17.94
N GLN A 106 -16.99 28.26 -16.72
CA GLN A 106 -15.58 28.33 -16.36
C GLN A 106 -14.86 26.96 -16.43
N PHE A 107 -15.55 25.91 -16.87
CA PHE A 107 -14.94 24.59 -17.01
C PHE A 107 -13.87 24.59 -18.09
N ARG A 108 -12.66 24.17 -17.71
CA ARG A 108 -11.49 24.06 -18.60
C ARG A 108 -11.04 22.61 -18.80
N GLY A 109 -11.82 21.65 -18.31
CA GLY A 109 -11.53 20.22 -18.48
C GLY A 109 -12.09 19.67 -19.80
N THR A 110 -11.87 18.38 -20.03
CA THR A 110 -12.48 17.63 -21.13
C THR A 110 -13.46 16.60 -20.59
N THR A 111 -14.57 16.38 -21.29
CA THR A 111 -15.53 15.29 -21.05
C THR A 111 -15.41 14.18 -22.09
N GLU A 112 -14.48 14.31 -23.04
CA GLU A 112 -14.27 13.32 -24.10
C GLU A 112 -13.83 11.98 -23.50
N GLY A 113 -14.50 10.90 -23.90
CA GLY A 113 -14.23 9.56 -23.40
C GLY A 113 -14.42 9.37 -21.89
N LEU A 114 -15.10 10.30 -21.19
CA LEU A 114 -15.35 10.21 -19.75
C LEU A 114 -16.22 9.00 -19.39
N LEU A 115 -17.22 8.73 -20.23
CA LEU A 115 -18.18 7.62 -20.09
C LEU A 115 -17.90 6.45 -21.03
N ASP A 116 -16.69 6.37 -21.61
CA ASP A 116 -16.29 5.25 -22.43
C ASP A 116 -16.31 3.95 -21.59
N PRO A 117 -17.13 2.95 -21.94
CA PRO A 117 -17.22 1.70 -21.19
C PRO A 117 -15.87 0.99 -21.05
N TRP A 118 -14.99 1.10 -22.05
CA TRP A 118 -13.68 0.45 -22.02
C TRP A 118 -12.73 1.15 -21.03
N ARG A 119 -12.79 2.49 -20.97
CA ARG A 119 -12.06 3.27 -19.96
C ARG A 119 -12.55 2.97 -18.54
N ILE A 120 -13.86 2.85 -18.34
CA ILE A 120 -14.44 2.50 -17.04
C ILE A 120 -14.03 1.07 -16.64
N ALA A 121 -14.13 0.11 -17.56
CA ALA A 121 -13.67 -1.26 -17.31
C ALA A 121 -12.17 -1.29 -16.95
N ALA A 122 -11.33 -0.53 -17.64
CA ALA A 122 -9.92 -0.42 -17.32
C ALA A 122 -9.67 0.17 -15.92
N HIS A 123 -10.50 1.10 -15.44
CA HIS A 123 -10.43 1.60 -14.06
C HIS A 123 -10.82 0.51 -13.03
N LEU A 124 -11.85 -0.28 -13.30
CA LEU A 124 -12.32 -1.34 -12.39
C LEU A 124 -11.28 -2.43 -12.16
N PHE A 125 -10.44 -2.70 -13.15
CA PHE A 125 -9.40 -3.73 -13.07
C PHE A 125 -7.98 -3.16 -12.91
N TYR A 126 -7.83 -1.86 -12.66
CA TYR A 126 -6.53 -1.16 -12.63
C TYR A 126 -5.67 -1.36 -13.89
N LEU A 127 -6.30 -1.59 -15.03
CA LEU A 127 -5.64 -1.89 -16.30
C LEU A 127 -5.29 -0.62 -17.10
N ILE A 128 -5.64 0.57 -16.61
CA ILE A 128 -5.32 1.85 -17.28
C ILE A 128 -3.87 1.96 -17.77
N PRO A 129 -2.84 1.55 -17.01
CA PRO A 129 -1.44 1.60 -17.47
C PRO A 129 -1.14 0.72 -18.69
N LEU A 130 -1.97 -0.29 -18.95
CA LEU A 130 -1.86 -1.19 -20.10
C LEU A 130 -2.71 -0.72 -21.29
N THR A 131 -3.32 0.46 -21.18
CA THR A 131 -4.17 1.08 -22.21
C THR A 131 -3.58 2.41 -22.67
N GLY A 132 -4.18 3.00 -23.70
CA GLY A 132 -3.88 4.39 -24.11
C GLY A 132 -4.68 5.45 -23.34
N TYR A 133 -5.45 5.09 -22.31
CA TYR A 133 -6.26 6.04 -21.56
C TYR A 133 -5.48 6.73 -20.45
N GLU A 134 -5.90 7.96 -20.15
CA GLU A 134 -5.46 8.65 -18.94
C GLU A 134 -6.33 8.26 -17.74
N TRP A 135 -5.69 8.23 -16.57
CA TRP A 135 -6.38 8.11 -15.29
C TRP A 135 -7.39 9.24 -15.11
N LEU A 136 -8.61 8.89 -14.73
CA LEU A 136 -9.66 9.88 -14.44
C LEU A 136 -9.27 10.80 -13.29
N GLN A 137 -8.52 10.27 -12.33
CA GLN A 137 -7.83 11.07 -11.33
C GLN A 137 -6.34 10.70 -11.33
N PRO A 138 -5.41 11.65 -11.53
CA PRO A 138 -3.98 11.38 -11.62
C PRO A 138 -3.34 10.78 -10.37
N VAL A 139 -4.06 10.58 -9.27
CA VAL A 139 -3.54 9.93 -8.05
C VAL A 139 -3.84 8.43 -8.04
N TYR A 140 -4.78 7.93 -8.86
CA TYR A 140 -5.19 6.52 -8.88
C TYR A 140 -4.09 5.53 -9.28
N TRP A 141 -3.05 5.99 -9.98
CA TRP A 141 -1.89 5.14 -10.25
C TRP A 141 -1.29 4.58 -8.96
N THR A 142 -1.31 5.32 -7.84
CA THR A 142 -0.72 4.85 -6.57
C THR A 142 -1.38 3.55 -6.08
N LEU A 143 -2.69 3.44 -6.26
CA LEU A 143 -3.47 2.27 -5.87
C LEU A 143 -3.21 1.07 -6.79
N ALA A 144 -3.01 1.32 -8.09
CA ALA A 144 -2.63 0.26 -9.04
C ALA A 144 -1.28 -0.38 -8.65
N TYR A 145 -0.32 0.43 -8.21
CA TYR A 145 0.96 -0.07 -7.67
C TYR A 145 0.74 -0.88 -6.37
N GLU A 146 -0.08 -0.39 -5.44
CA GLU A 146 -0.38 -1.13 -4.21
C GLU A 146 -1.03 -2.49 -4.52
N PHE A 147 -1.96 -2.53 -5.47
CA PHE A 147 -2.59 -3.76 -5.95
C PHE A 147 -1.57 -4.74 -6.56
N ALA A 148 -0.67 -4.25 -7.41
CA ALA A 148 0.42 -5.04 -7.96
C ALA A 148 1.34 -5.61 -6.86
N PHE A 149 1.61 -4.84 -5.80
CA PHE A 149 2.38 -5.33 -4.64
C PHE A 149 1.63 -6.41 -3.86
N TYR A 150 0.31 -6.30 -3.68
CA TYR A 150 -0.49 -7.35 -3.05
C TYR A 150 -0.44 -8.66 -3.84
N ILE A 151 -0.60 -8.59 -5.16
CA ILE A 151 -0.50 -9.77 -6.05
C ILE A 151 0.90 -10.40 -5.93
N SER A 152 1.93 -9.57 -6.10
CA SER A 152 3.32 -10.03 -6.13
C SER A 152 3.73 -10.67 -4.80
N ILE A 153 3.46 -10.00 -3.67
CA ILE A 153 3.81 -10.56 -2.36
C ILE A 153 2.92 -11.73 -2.01
N GLY A 154 1.62 -11.69 -2.27
CA GLY A 154 0.73 -12.81 -1.96
C GLY A 154 1.19 -14.09 -2.65
N LEU A 155 1.51 -14.02 -3.95
CA LEU A 155 2.05 -15.17 -4.66
C LEU A 155 3.40 -15.59 -4.07
N LEU A 156 4.31 -14.64 -3.86
CA LEU A 156 5.70 -14.97 -3.57
C LEU A 156 6.03 -15.17 -2.08
N PHE A 157 5.06 -14.93 -1.19
CA PHE A 157 5.25 -15.00 0.26
C PHE A 157 5.84 -16.33 0.76
N PRO A 158 5.44 -17.53 0.27
CA PRO A 158 6.00 -18.80 0.71
C PRO A 158 7.53 -18.92 0.51
N TRP A 159 8.08 -18.19 -0.47
CA TRP A 159 9.51 -18.14 -0.75
C TRP A 159 10.21 -17.03 0.04
N ILE A 160 9.53 -15.90 0.28
CA ILE A 160 10.03 -14.78 1.11
C ILE A 160 10.13 -15.18 2.59
N ALA A 161 9.23 -16.04 3.06
CA ALA A 161 9.19 -16.51 4.44
C ALA A 161 10.38 -17.41 4.83
N ARG A 162 11.11 -17.95 3.84
CA ARG A 162 12.25 -18.84 4.06
C ARG A 162 13.54 -18.03 4.24
N LYS A 163 14.22 -18.21 5.39
CA LYS A 163 15.42 -17.45 5.77
C LYS A 163 16.58 -17.54 4.76
N GLU A 164 16.69 -18.64 4.00
CA GLU A 164 17.93 -18.99 3.27
C GLU A 164 17.91 -18.74 1.75
N GLN A 165 16.82 -18.26 1.14
CA GLN A 165 16.76 -18.12 -0.33
C GLN A 165 16.90 -16.67 -0.78
N ALA A 166 18.15 -16.20 -0.89
CA ALA A 166 18.49 -14.96 -1.62
C ALA A 166 17.99 -14.98 -3.08
N LEU A 167 17.92 -16.17 -3.70
CA LEU A 167 17.32 -16.37 -5.03
C LEU A 167 15.80 -16.08 -5.07
N GLY A 168 15.05 -16.39 -4.01
CA GLY A 168 13.61 -16.07 -3.95
C GLY A 168 13.35 -14.57 -3.88
N PHE A 169 14.29 -13.83 -3.27
CA PHE A 169 14.27 -12.37 -3.24
C PHE A 169 14.67 -11.75 -4.58
N LEU A 170 15.69 -12.28 -5.26
CA LEU A 170 16.06 -11.84 -6.61
C LEU A 170 14.97 -12.15 -7.63
N ALA A 171 14.30 -13.30 -7.53
CA ALA A 171 13.16 -13.66 -8.36
C ALA A 171 11.94 -12.76 -8.08
N LEU A 172 11.70 -12.38 -6.82
CA LEU A 172 10.67 -11.41 -6.43
C LEU A 172 10.99 -9.99 -6.90
N ALA A 173 12.23 -9.53 -6.69
CA ALA A 173 12.68 -8.25 -7.18
C ALA A 173 12.55 -8.19 -8.71
N GLY A 174 12.94 -9.26 -9.42
CA GLY A 174 12.73 -9.43 -10.85
C GLY A 174 11.26 -9.47 -11.26
N ALA A 175 10.40 -10.22 -10.57
CA ALA A 175 8.98 -10.31 -10.87
C ALA A 175 8.24 -8.99 -10.62
N CYS A 176 8.50 -8.32 -9.49
CA CYS A 176 8.02 -6.97 -9.20
C CYS A 176 8.56 -5.96 -10.22
N MET A 177 9.83 -6.07 -10.61
CA MET A 177 10.44 -5.18 -11.59
C MET A 177 9.88 -5.40 -12.99
N VAL A 178 9.52 -6.63 -13.39
CA VAL A 178 8.84 -6.91 -14.66
C VAL A 178 7.39 -6.43 -14.63
N LEU A 179 6.63 -6.74 -13.57
CA LEU A 179 5.24 -6.27 -13.40
C LEU A 179 5.15 -4.74 -13.38
N VAL A 180 6.14 -4.06 -12.78
CA VAL A 180 6.19 -2.60 -12.64
C VAL A 180 6.99 -1.89 -13.74
N ALA A 181 7.82 -2.59 -14.51
CA ALA A 181 8.45 -2.02 -15.71
C ALA A 181 7.42 -1.63 -16.76
N PHE A 182 6.25 -2.28 -16.79
CA PHE A 182 5.10 -1.84 -17.59
C PHE A 182 4.39 -0.59 -17.05
N LEU A 183 4.81 -0.05 -15.90
CA LEU A 183 4.23 1.11 -15.21
C LEU A 183 5.19 2.33 -15.16
N ASP A 184 6.26 2.31 -15.96
CA ASP A 184 7.22 3.41 -16.22
C ASP A 184 8.15 3.88 -15.07
N TRP A 185 8.04 3.40 -13.81
CA TRP A 185 8.85 3.95 -12.70
C TRP A 185 9.49 2.89 -11.76
N PRO A 186 10.74 2.46 -12.00
CA PRO A 186 11.43 1.44 -11.19
C PRO A 186 11.82 1.90 -9.77
N ALA A 187 11.97 3.21 -9.54
CA ALA A 187 12.40 3.75 -8.24
C ALA A 187 11.41 3.43 -7.09
N ARG A 188 10.10 3.35 -7.39
CA ARG A 188 9.06 3.05 -6.39
C ARG A 188 9.10 1.60 -5.93
N VAL A 189 9.52 0.70 -6.83
CA VAL A 189 9.80 -0.71 -6.48
C VAL A 189 10.95 -0.77 -5.48
N LEU A 190 11.99 0.05 -5.64
CA LEU A 190 13.11 0.10 -4.70
C LEU A 190 12.66 0.54 -3.30
N LEU A 191 11.78 1.54 -3.21
CA LEU A 191 11.18 1.97 -1.94
C LEU A 191 10.40 0.83 -1.27
N PHE A 192 9.58 0.13 -2.05
CA PHE A 192 8.86 -1.05 -1.57
C PHE A 192 9.81 -2.16 -1.10
N VAL A 193 10.85 -2.45 -1.87
CA VAL A 193 11.87 -3.44 -1.53
C VAL A 193 12.62 -3.05 -0.26
N MET A 194 12.91 -1.77 -0.04
CA MET A 194 13.50 -1.28 1.21
C MET A 194 12.62 -1.63 2.41
N GLY A 195 11.32 -1.37 2.32
CA GLY A 195 10.35 -1.77 3.35
C GLY A 195 10.30 -3.28 3.59
N LEU A 196 10.36 -4.06 2.51
CA LEU A 196 10.42 -5.52 2.58
C LEU A 196 11.70 -6.02 3.28
N GLN A 197 12.83 -5.34 3.06
CA GLN A 197 14.07 -5.67 3.76
C GLN A 197 13.98 -5.38 5.25
N VAL A 198 13.34 -4.28 5.65
CA VAL A 198 13.05 -4.00 7.06
C VAL A 198 12.20 -5.12 7.68
N TYR A 199 11.17 -5.59 6.98
CA TYR A 199 10.37 -6.73 7.44
C TYR A 199 11.23 -7.98 7.69
N ARG A 200 12.12 -8.33 6.76
CA ARG A 200 12.99 -9.50 6.89
C ARG A 200 13.96 -9.37 8.05
N HIS A 201 14.68 -8.26 8.15
CA HIS A 201 15.72 -8.10 9.15
C HIS A 201 15.15 -7.93 10.56
N VAL A 202 14.10 -7.13 10.70
CA VAL A 202 13.54 -6.79 12.02
C VAL A 202 12.52 -7.83 12.49
N ILE A 203 11.56 -8.22 11.65
CA ILE A 203 10.44 -9.07 12.08
C ILE A 203 10.73 -10.57 11.89
N GLN A 204 11.41 -10.96 10.80
CA GLN A 204 11.81 -12.36 10.62
C GLN A 204 13.13 -12.68 11.33
N GLY A 205 14.05 -11.73 11.41
CA GLY A 205 15.37 -11.90 12.02
C GLY A 205 15.31 -12.11 13.53
N ASP A 206 14.46 -11.35 14.23
CA ASP A 206 14.34 -11.38 15.69
C ASP A 206 12.92 -11.82 16.14
N PRO A 207 12.78 -13.05 16.69
CA PRO A 207 11.51 -13.57 17.20
C PRO A 207 10.89 -12.73 18.33
N ALA A 208 11.66 -11.88 19.02
CA ALA A 208 11.12 -10.97 20.04
C ALA A 208 10.06 -10.05 19.43
N TRP A 209 10.20 -9.68 18.15
CA TRP A 209 9.24 -8.85 17.42
C TRP A 209 7.91 -9.55 17.10
N ARG A 210 7.79 -10.83 17.46
CA ARG A 210 6.54 -11.59 17.36
C ARG A 210 5.75 -11.63 18.67
N LYS A 211 6.38 -11.24 19.79
CA LYS A 211 5.74 -11.23 21.12
C LYS A 211 5.03 -9.89 21.39
N PRO A 212 3.96 -9.83 22.21
CA PRO A 212 3.34 -8.58 22.63
C PRO A 212 4.32 -7.65 23.35
N LEU A 213 4.12 -6.33 23.26
CA LEU A 213 5.04 -5.32 23.81
C LEU A 213 5.36 -5.52 25.30
N GLY A 214 4.37 -5.88 26.11
CA GLY A 214 4.55 -6.16 27.55
C GLY A 214 5.50 -7.34 27.83
N ALA A 215 5.46 -8.37 26.99
CA ALA A 215 6.38 -9.52 27.10
C ALA A 215 7.81 -9.21 26.62
N ARG A 216 8.02 -8.08 25.92
CA ARG A 216 9.35 -7.61 25.47
C ARG A 216 10.01 -6.71 26.50
N LEU A 217 9.25 -5.80 27.10
CA LEU A 217 9.77 -4.81 28.04
C LEU A 217 9.97 -5.38 29.46
N LEU A 218 9.20 -6.41 29.84
CA LEU A 218 9.25 -7.02 31.17
C LEU A 218 9.35 -8.56 31.09
N PRO A 219 10.47 -9.11 30.57
CA PRO A 219 10.60 -10.55 30.35
C PRO A 219 10.53 -11.41 31.63
N GLY A 220 10.56 -10.81 32.83
CA GLY A 220 10.62 -11.51 34.12
C GLY A 220 9.34 -11.57 34.96
N LEU A 221 8.22 -10.92 34.56
CA LEU A 221 7.01 -10.85 35.40
C LEU A 221 6.01 -12.01 35.18
N ASN A 222 6.20 -12.87 34.19
CA ASN A 222 5.33 -14.04 33.95
C ASN A 222 5.72 -15.28 34.77
N GLY A 223 6.68 -15.17 35.70
CA GLY A 223 7.24 -16.30 36.45
C GLY A 223 6.74 -16.47 37.90
N SER A 224 5.90 -15.58 38.42
CA SER A 224 5.49 -15.63 39.83
C SER A 224 3.97 -15.57 40.04
N SER A 225 3.22 -16.49 39.43
CA SER A 225 1.99 -16.99 40.08
C SER A 225 2.40 -18.09 41.07
N GLY A 226 3.23 -17.71 42.04
CA GLY A 226 3.49 -18.50 43.22
C GLY A 226 2.22 -18.52 44.06
N ARG A 227 1.79 -19.74 44.38
CA ARG A 227 0.75 -20.09 45.35
C ARG A 227 0.71 -19.07 46.49
N PHE A 228 -0.39 -18.34 46.60
CA PHE A 228 -0.89 -17.92 47.90
C PHE A 228 -2.07 -18.85 48.20
N ASN A 229 -1.82 -19.73 49.16
CA ASN A 229 -2.86 -20.49 49.87
C ASN A 229 -3.78 -19.53 50.61
#